data_AF-A0A2B7GTA1-F1
#
_entry.id   AF-A0A2B7GTA1-F1
#
_cell.length_a   1.000
_cell.length_b   1.000
_cell.length_c   1.000
_cell.angle_alpha   90.00
_cell.angle_beta   90.00
_cell.angle_gamma   90.00
#
_symmetry.space_group_name_H-M   'P 1'
#
loop_
_entity.id
_entity.type
_entity.pdbx_description
1 polymer ?
#
loop_
_entity_poly.entity_id
_entity_poly.type
_entity_poly.pdbx_seq_one_letter_code
_entity_poly.pdbx_strand_id
1 'polypeptide(L)'
;MDGPDADDRNRDRPSRRDPPSGPETGPPSKPGDRERTAGSRSRAKRDDAVTIEDDGVVRWLLETEDRTGTAVRDIATIGAIIAVVGVLLFGITGAWPPMVAVESGSMEPALERGDLVFIADDGRFAGDGAVAGTGIVTAQSARETGYERLGEPGDVIIFVPNGDSTQTPTIHRAQFRVERGERWVETKADPAYMNGATCTDLASCPAPHDGFVTKGDANPAYDQLPRSGAETTVVSAEWVTGKAMVRVPWVGGIRLTIDSIRSIVGSGPIVVAAVGTALALVWYGAIAGERDP
;
A
#
# COMPACT_ATOMS: atom_id res chain seq x y z
N MET A 1 19.02 60.17 11.01
CA MET A 1 20.15 60.90 10.41
C MET A 1 19.68 61.37 9.04
N ASP A 2 19.27 62.64 9.02
CA ASP A 2 19.35 63.61 7.93
C ASP A 2 18.77 63.31 6.53
N GLY A 3 17.77 64.13 6.14
CA GLY A 3 17.50 64.55 4.75
C GLY A 3 18.64 65.43 4.19
N PRO A 4 18.49 66.22 3.10
CA PRO A 4 17.29 66.95 2.62
C PRO A 4 16.98 66.69 1.12
N ASP A 5 15.78 66.94 0.60
CA ASP A 5 15.14 68.20 0.19
C ASP A 5 15.82 69.02 -0.94
N ALA A 6 15.00 69.21 -1.99
CA ALA A 6 14.74 70.44 -2.74
C ALA A 6 15.58 70.88 -3.95
N ASP A 7 14.83 71.46 -4.90
CA ASP A 7 15.18 72.57 -5.80
C ASP A 7 16.03 72.26 -7.05
N ASP A 8 15.89 72.92 -8.21
CA ASP A 8 14.89 73.83 -8.78
C ASP A 8 15.25 74.01 -10.28
N ARG A 9 14.27 74.39 -11.10
CA ARG A 9 14.37 75.29 -12.27
C ARG A 9 15.50 75.20 -13.34
N ASN A 10 15.01 74.97 -14.58
CA ASN A 10 15.02 75.91 -15.71
C ASN A 10 16.13 75.83 -16.80
N ARG A 11 15.62 75.72 -18.06
CA ARG A 11 16.13 76.26 -19.35
C ARG A 11 17.49 75.80 -19.90
N ASP A 12 17.49 75.20 -21.09
CA ASP A 12 17.78 75.94 -22.34
C ASP A 12 17.61 75.08 -23.62
N ARG A 13 17.04 75.70 -24.65
CA ARG A 13 17.00 75.28 -26.07
C ARG A 13 17.33 76.53 -26.88
N PRO A 14 18.18 76.46 -27.91
CA PRO A 14 17.69 76.60 -29.31
C PRO A 14 18.60 75.78 -30.28
N SER A 15 18.40 75.56 -31.59
CA SER A 15 17.77 76.24 -32.74
C SER A 15 17.51 75.17 -33.82
N ARG A 16 16.34 75.08 -34.48
CA ARG A 16 15.91 75.72 -35.75
C ARG A 16 16.91 75.68 -36.92
N ARG A 17 16.51 74.99 -38.02
CA ARG A 17 16.36 75.52 -39.39
C ARG A 17 15.82 74.45 -40.37
N ASP A 18 14.57 74.60 -40.79
CA ASP A 18 14.09 74.33 -42.17
C ASP A 18 14.37 75.61 -43.03
N PRO A 19 14.04 75.77 -44.34
CA PRO A 19 13.12 75.02 -45.22
C PRO A 19 13.60 74.99 -46.73
N PRO A 20 12.75 75.15 -47.78
CA PRO A 20 11.82 74.20 -48.42
C PRO A 20 11.99 74.14 -49.98
N SER A 21 11.15 73.37 -50.70
CA SER A 21 10.56 73.71 -52.02
C SER A 21 9.51 72.66 -52.45
N GLY A 22 8.23 73.05 -52.60
CA GLY A 22 7.23 72.32 -53.42
C GLY A 22 7.10 72.98 -54.81
N PRO A 23 5.95 72.92 -55.53
CA PRO A 23 4.78 72.01 -55.51
C PRO A 23 4.36 71.58 -56.96
N GLU A 24 3.08 71.21 -57.19
CA GLU A 24 2.29 71.05 -58.46
C GLU A 24 1.82 69.61 -58.79
N THR A 25 0.54 69.22 -58.57
CA THR A 25 -0.75 69.40 -59.31
C THR A 25 -1.01 68.44 -60.51
N GLY A 26 -2.13 67.70 -60.48
CA GLY A 26 -2.79 67.09 -61.66
C GLY A 26 -3.32 65.63 -61.54
N PRO A 27 -4.63 65.35 -61.72
CA PRO A 27 -5.28 64.00 -61.80
C PRO A 27 -5.77 63.65 -63.24
N PRO A 28 -6.66 62.65 -63.50
CA PRO A 28 -6.63 61.18 -63.33
C PRO A 28 -6.87 60.40 -64.67
N SER A 29 -6.66 59.07 -64.77
CA SER A 29 -7.19 58.16 -65.84
C SER A 29 -6.84 56.66 -65.59
N LYS A 30 -7.79 55.80 -65.19
CA LYS A 30 -8.53 54.75 -65.97
C LYS A 30 -7.96 53.29 -65.91
N PRO A 31 -8.80 52.25 -66.13
CA PRO A 31 -8.82 51.00 -65.36
C PRO A 31 -8.23 49.78 -66.11
N GLY A 32 -7.97 48.68 -65.40
CA GLY A 32 -7.58 47.40 -65.99
C GLY A 32 -7.73 46.23 -65.03
N ASP A 33 -8.68 45.37 -65.37
CA ASP A 33 -9.05 44.12 -64.70
C ASP A 33 -7.91 43.11 -64.56
N ARG A 34 -7.89 42.37 -63.44
CA ARG A 34 -7.49 40.96 -63.40
C ARG A 34 -7.95 40.30 -62.10
N GLU A 35 -9.03 39.55 -62.22
CA GLU A 35 -9.42 38.46 -61.33
C GLU A 35 -8.20 37.58 -60.97
N ARG A 36 -7.99 37.38 -59.66
CA ARG A 36 -7.46 36.13 -59.13
C ARG A 36 -8.34 35.68 -57.99
N THR A 37 -9.23 34.78 -58.37
CA THR A 37 -10.05 33.87 -57.59
C THR A 37 -9.41 33.42 -56.27
N ALA A 38 -10.19 33.60 -55.20
CA ALA A 38 -9.99 33.01 -53.89
C ALA A 38 -9.99 31.47 -53.97
N GLY A 39 -8.81 30.88 -53.87
CA GLY A 39 -8.65 29.46 -53.57
C GLY A 39 -8.61 29.26 -52.06
N SER A 40 -9.79 29.05 -51.48
CA SER A 40 -9.96 28.51 -50.13
C SER A 40 -9.23 27.16 -50.04
N ARG A 41 -7.99 27.17 -49.51
CA ARG A 41 -7.44 25.98 -48.87
C ARG A 41 -7.85 26.03 -47.42
N SER A 42 -9.09 25.61 -47.17
CA SER A 42 -9.43 24.97 -45.91
C SER A 42 -8.42 23.84 -45.72
N ARG A 43 -7.37 24.12 -44.94
CA ARG A 43 -6.56 23.07 -44.34
C ARG A 43 -7.54 22.42 -43.37
N ALA A 44 -8.18 21.35 -43.84
CA ALA A 44 -8.98 20.47 -43.01
C ALA A 44 -8.14 20.15 -41.79
N LYS A 45 -8.51 20.73 -40.65
CA LYS A 45 -8.14 20.21 -39.35
C LYS A 45 -8.80 18.84 -39.35
N ARG A 46 -8.01 17.82 -39.67
CA ARG A 46 -8.42 16.44 -39.56
C ARG A 46 -8.69 16.28 -38.07
N ASP A 47 -9.95 16.19 -37.69
CA ASP A 47 -10.34 15.80 -36.35
C ASP A 47 -9.93 14.34 -36.20
N ASP A 48 -8.64 14.10 -35.93
CA ASP A 48 -8.06 12.80 -35.60
C ASP A 48 -8.44 12.44 -34.14
N ALA A 49 -9.69 12.71 -33.76
CA ALA A 49 -10.25 12.30 -32.48
C ALA A 49 -10.56 10.81 -32.59
N VAL A 50 -9.66 10.00 -32.04
CA VAL A 50 -9.80 8.54 -31.96
C VAL A 50 -11.09 8.21 -31.20
N THR A 51 -11.91 7.28 -31.72
CA THR A 51 -13.19 6.84 -31.11
C THR A 51 -13.16 5.36 -30.75
N ILE A 52 -14.02 4.92 -29.82
CA ILE A 52 -14.07 3.49 -29.43
C ILE A 52 -14.64 2.66 -30.58
N GLU A 53 -15.57 3.22 -31.34
CA GLU A 53 -16.28 2.59 -32.44
C GLU A 53 -15.38 2.34 -33.67
N ASP A 54 -14.50 3.29 -34.01
CA ASP A 54 -13.69 3.21 -35.24
C ASP A 54 -12.30 2.59 -35.01
N ASP A 55 -11.68 2.85 -33.87
CA ASP A 55 -10.27 2.48 -33.61
C ASP A 55 -10.12 1.38 -32.53
N GLY A 56 -11.19 1.06 -31.83
CA GLY A 56 -11.24 0.05 -30.79
C GLY A 56 -10.73 0.54 -29.43
N VAL A 57 -11.19 -0.12 -28.36
CA VAL A 57 -10.99 0.31 -26.97
C VAL A 57 -9.51 0.53 -26.63
N VAL A 58 -8.61 -0.33 -27.11
CA VAL A 58 -7.17 -0.25 -26.79
C VAL A 58 -6.52 0.97 -27.44
N ARG A 59 -6.84 1.24 -28.71
CA ARG A 59 -6.24 2.36 -29.45
C ARG A 59 -6.84 3.69 -29.03
N TRP A 60 -8.15 3.73 -28.83
CA TRP A 60 -8.85 4.86 -28.22
C TRP A 60 -8.22 5.27 -26.89
N LEU A 61 -8.00 4.29 -25.98
CA LEU A 61 -7.38 4.56 -24.69
C LEU A 61 -5.93 5.07 -24.81
N LEU A 62 -5.19 4.70 -25.85
CA LEU A 62 -3.78 5.07 -26.04
C LEU A 62 -3.57 6.40 -26.80
N GLU A 63 -4.53 6.85 -27.59
CA GLU A 63 -4.35 7.98 -28.53
C GLU A 63 -5.40 9.11 -28.35
N THR A 64 -6.42 8.94 -27.50
CA THR A 64 -7.44 10.00 -27.27
C THR A 64 -6.86 11.27 -26.62
N GLU A 65 -7.13 12.43 -27.22
CA GLU A 65 -6.72 13.75 -26.70
C GLU A 65 -7.86 14.52 -25.97
N ASP A 66 -9.09 13.94 -25.92
CA ASP A 66 -10.22 14.54 -25.20
C ASP A 66 -10.05 14.43 -23.67
N ARG A 67 -10.46 15.46 -22.91
CA ARG A 67 -10.31 15.52 -21.44
C ARG A 67 -10.91 14.31 -20.74
N THR A 68 -12.06 13.83 -21.24
CA THR A 68 -12.74 12.65 -20.70
C THR A 68 -11.97 11.38 -21.02
N GLY A 69 -11.45 11.25 -22.24
CA GLY A 69 -10.63 10.11 -22.67
C GLY A 69 -9.32 9.99 -21.88
N THR A 70 -8.62 11.10 -21.65
CA THR A 70 -7.41 11.13 -20.82
C THR A 70 -7.71 10.72 -19.38
N ALA A 71 -8.80 11.24 -18.78
CA ALA A 71 -9.19 10.85 -17.43
C ALA A 71 -9.53 9.35 -17.31
N VAL A 72 -10.23 8.79 -18.30
CA VAL A 72 -10.52 7.35 -18.36
C VAL A 72 -9.25 6.53 -18.53
N ARG A 73 -8.33 6.93 -19.41
CA ARG A 73 -7.00 6.31 -19.57
C ARG A 73 -6.21 6.33 -18.29
N ASP A 74 -6.16 7.46 -17.58
CA ASP A 74 -5.39 7.59 -16.35
C ASP A 74 -5.94 6.67 -15.26
N ILE A 75 -7.27 6.64 -15.07
CA ILE A 75 -7.93 5.73 -14.14
C ILE A 75 -7.70 4.27 -14.53
N ALA A 76 -7.84 3.93 -15.83
CA ALA A 76 -7.61 2.58 -16.32
C ALA A 76 -6.15 2.14 -16.14
N THR A 77 -5.20 3.04 -16.37
CA THR A 77 -3.75 2.78 -16.21
C THR A 77 -3.42 2.56 -14.74
N ILE A 78 -3.94 3.39 -13.82
CA ILE A 78 -3.78 3.19 -12.37
C ILE A 78 -4.39 1.84 -11.96
N GLY A 79 -5.61 1.54 -12.40
CA GLY A 79 -6.26 0.27 -12.14
C GLY A 79 -5.48 -0.93 -12.66
N ALA A 80 -4.93 -0.84 -13.88
CA ALA A 80 -4.11 -1.87 -14.49
C ALA A 80 -2.80 -2.09 -13.71
N ILE A 81 -2.13 -1.01 -13.27
CA ILE A 81 -0.93 -1.11 -12.44
C ILE A 81 -1.26 -1.80 -11.11
N ILE A 82 -2.33 -1.40 -10.42
CA ILE A 82 -2.76 -2.03 -9.17
C ILE A 82 -3.09 -3.52 -9.39
N ALA A 83 -3.79 -3.85 -10.47
CA ALA A 83 -4.12 -5.23 -10.81
C ALA A 83 -2.85 -6.06 -11.08
N VAL A 84 -1.90 -5.54 -11.87
CA VAL A 84 -0.63 -6.21 -12.15
C VAL A 84 0.17 -6.43 -10.88
N VAL A 85 0.32 -5.39 -10.04
CA VAL A 85 1.02 -5.50 -8.75
C VAL A 85 0.31 -6.50 -7.83
N GLY A 86 -1.03 -6.45 -7.75
CA GLY A 86 -1.82 -7.37 -6.93
C GLY A 86 -1.69 -8.82 -7.39
N VAL A 87 -1.75 -9.08 -8.70
CA VAL A 87 -1.56 -10.41 -9.29
C VAL A 87 -0.13 -10.91 -9.08
N LEU A 88 0.88 -10.05 -9.21
CA LEU A 88 2.27 -10.41 -8.94
C LEU A 88 2.47 -10.77 -7.47
N LEU A 89 1.97 -9.93 -6.55
CA LEU A 89 2.07 -10.19 -5.11
C LEU A 89 1.35 -11.49 -4.76
N PHE A 90 0.10 -11.66 -5.17
CA PHE A 90 -0.65 -12.91 -4.96
C PHE A 90 0.04 -14.11 -5.60
N GLY A 91 0.59 -13.94 -6.80
CA GLY A 91 1.34 -14.97 -7.51
C GLY A 91 2.57 -15.43 -6.73
N ILE A 92 3.26 -14.52 -6.03
CA ILE A 92 4.47 -14.81 -5.22
C ILE A 92 4.10 -15.33 -3.82
N THR A 93 3.15 -14.69 -3.14
CA THR A 93 2.82 -14.99 -1.74
C THR A 93 1.79 -16.09 -1.60
N GLY A 94 0.86 -16.25 -2.55
CA GLY A 94 -0.31 -17.12 -2.43
C GLY A 94 -1.38 -16.61 -1.47
N ALA A 95 -1.13 -15.49 -0.79
CA ALA A 95 -2.00 -14.95 0.26
C ALA A 95 -2.57 -13.58 -0.14
N TRP A 96 -3.84 -13.36 0.19
CA TRP A 96 -4.51 -12.07 0.02
C TRP A 96 -5.29 -11.70 1.29
N PRO A 97 -5.05 -10.51 1.89
CA PRO A 97 -4.07 -9.49 1.49
C PRO A 97 -2.62 -9.94 1.75
N PRO A 98 -1.64 -9.51 0.93
CA PRO A 98 -0.25 -9.97 1.03
C PRO A 98 0.52 -9.36 2.22
N MET A 99 -0.11 -8.41 2.91
CA MET A 99 0.46 -7.69 4.06
C MET A 99 -0.63 -7.41 5.09
N VAL A 100 -0.26 -7.39 6.37
CA VAL A 100 -1.11 -6.98 7.51
C VAL A 100 -0.34 -6.06 8.45
N ALA A 101 -1.06 -5.17 9.13
CA ALA A 101 -0.48 -4.34 10.19
C ALA A 101 -0.68 -5.02 11.54
N VAL A 102 0.32 -4.92 12.42
CA VAL A 102 0.27 -5.50 13.76
C VAL A 102 -0.40 -4.51 14.72
N GLU A 103 -1.51 -4.92 15.33
CA GLU A 103 -2.30 -4.07 16.22
C GLU A 103 -1.98 -4.28 17.71
N SER A 104 -1.47 -5.46 18.07
CA SER A 104 -1.19 -5.84 19.46
C SER A 104 0.27 -6.19 19.69
N GLY A 105 0.72 -6.09 20.93
CA GLY A 105 2.09 -6.46 21.35
C GLY A 105 2.22 -7.91 21.79
N SER A 106 1.27 -8.80 21.47
CA SER A 106 1.31 -10.21 21.89
C SER A 106 2.48 -10.99 21.31
N MET A 107 3.12 -10.44 20.28
CA MET A 107 4.24 -11.03 19.56
C MET A 107 5.57 -10.31 19.80
N GLU A 108 5.66 -9.42 20.79
CA GLU A 108 6.92 -8.75 21.11
C GLU A 108 7.96 -9.75 21.69
N PRO A 109 9.26 -9.62 21.34
CA PRO A 109 9.87 -8.59 20.47
C PRO A 109 9.88 -8.96 18.97
N ALA A 110 9.37 -10.13 18.58
CA ALA A 110 9.40 -10.60 17.20
C ALA A 110 8.59 -9.70 16.25
N LEU A 111 7.46 -9.17 16.72
CA LEU A 111 6.61 -8.19 16.02
C LEU A 111 6.15 -7.12 17.01
N GLU A 112 6.40 -5.86 16.65
CA GLU A 112 5.97 -4.71 17.45
C GLU A 112 4.66 -4.11 16.92
N ARG A 113 3.92 -3.43 17.79
CA ARG A 113 2.71 -2.70 17.36
C ARG A 113 3.08 -1.65 16.30
N GLY A 114 2.37 -1.68 15.18
CA GLY A 114 2.61 -0.79 14.05
C GLY A 114 3.61 -1.32 13.03
N ASP A 115 4.14 -2.54 13.20
CA ASP A 115 4.88 -3.23 12.15
C ASP A 115 3.95 -3.63 10.99
N LEU A 116 4.47 -3.58 9.77
CA LEU A 116 3.82 -4.16 8.60
C LEU A 116 4.46 -5.51 8.30
N VAL A 117 3.65 -6.57 8.23
CA VAL A 117 4.13 -7.95 8.05
C VAL A 117 3.66 -8.48 6.72
N PHE A 118 4.60 -9.02 5.94
CA PHE A 118 4.28 -9.77 4.72
C PHE A 118 3.83 -11.17 5.05
N ILE A 119 2.74 -11.60 4.43
CA ILE A 119 2.13 -12.91 4.61
C ILE A 119 2.36 -13.74 3.35
N ALA A 120 2.68 -15.02 3.53
CA ALA A 120 2.58 -16.04 2.49
C ALA A 120 1.59 -17.12 2.89
N ASP A 121 1.04 -17.82 1.90
CA ASP A 121 0.26 -19.03 2.07
C ASP A 121 1.07 -20.10 2.82
N ASP A 122 0.40 -20.96 3.60
CA ASP A 122 1.06 -21.96 4.45
C ASP A 122 1.82 -23.02 3.64
N GLY A 123 1.32 -23.35 2.44
CA GLY A 123 1.99 -24.22 1.47
C GLY A 123 3.19 -23.57 0.77
N ARG A 124 3.38 -22.25 0.87
CA ARG A 124 4.52 -21.53 0.27
C ARG A 124 5.69 -21.46 1.25
N PHE A 125 6.91 -21.58 0.72
CA PHE A 125 8.15 -21.40 1.50
C PHE A 125 8.22 -22.25 2.78
N ALA A 126 7.81 -23.51 2.70
CA ALA A 126 7.90 -24.44 3.83
C ALA A 126 9.38 -24.62 4.24
N GLY A 127 9.64 -24.44 5.53
CA GLY A 127 10.95 -24.73 6.11
C GLY A 127 11.17 -26.22 6.36
N ASP A 128 12.41 -26.59 6.61
CA ASP A 128 12.74 -27.94 7.07
C ASP A 128 12.05 -28.21 8.42
N GLY A 129 11.47 -29.40 8.58
CA GLY A 129 10.66 -29.74 9.76
C GLY A 129 9.21 -29.27 9.70
N ALA A 130 8.73 -28.83 8.52
CA ALA A 130 7.31 -28.53 8.36
C ALA A 130 6.44 -29.76 8.62
N VAL A 131 5.33 -29.56 9.33
CA VAL A 131 4.33 -30.60 9.53
C VAL A 131 3.77 -31.03 8.18
N ALA A 132 3.75 -32.34 7.96
CA ALA A 132 3.35 -32.94 6.69
C ALA A 132 1.96 -32.46 6.27
N GLY A 133 1.87 -31.94 5.04
CA GLY A 133 0.61 -31.47 4.46
C GLY A 133 0.17 -30.06 4.87
N THR A 134 0.93 -29.34 5.71
CA THR A 134 0.57 -27.96 6.11
C THR A 134 1.64 -26.92 5.79
N GLY A 135 2.90 -27.32 5.57
CA GLY A 135 3.98 -26.38 5.29
C GLY A 135 4.34 -25.45 6.47
N ILE A 136 3.81 -25.72 7.67
CA ILE A 136 4.03 -24.95 8.90
C ILE A 136 5.08 -25.66 9.75
N VAL A 137 6.15 -24.95 10.11
CA VAL A 137 7.16 -25.43 11.05
C VAL A 137 6.77 -24.99 12.46
N THR A 138 6.61 -25.94 13.38
CA THR A 138 6.30 -25.61 14.78
C THR A 138 7.57 -25.24 15.56
N ALA A 139 7.45 -24.47 16.63
CA ALA A 139 8.58 -24.13 17.50
C ALA A 139 9.29 -25.39 18.04
N GLN A 140 8.53 -26.45 18.34
CA GLN A 140 9.07 -27.75 18.73
C GLN A 140 9.97 -28.33 17.63
N SER A 141 9.49 -28.45 16.39
CA SER A 141 10.29 -29.01 15.29
C SER A 141 11.43 -28.10 14.85
N ALA A 142 11.23 -26.79 14.95
CA ALA A 142 12.24 -25.79 14.63
C ALA A 142 13.47 -25.87 15.54
N ARG A 143 13.30 -26.20 16.83
CA ARG A 143 14.43 -26.39 17.76
C ARG A 143 15.32 -27.58 17.36
N GLU A 144 14.75 -28.57 16.69
CA GLU A 144 15.50 -29.75 16.21
C GLU A 144 16.21 -29.47 14.88
N THR A 145 15.62 -28.64 14.03
CA THR A 145 16.13 -28.34 12.67
C THR A 145 16.97 -27.07 12.60
N GLY A 146 16.88 -26.19 13.60
CA GLY A 146 17.47 -24.85 13.58
C GLY A 146 16.70 -23.84 12.72
N TYR A 147 15.47 -24.15 12.30
CA TYR A 147 14.64 -23.25 11.51
C TYR A 147 14.11 -22.08 12.35
N GLU A 148 14.31 -20.85 11.87
CA GLU A 148 13.85 -19.64 12.56
C GLU A 148 12.96 -18.77 11.67
N ARG A 149 11.98 -18.13 12.30
CA ARG A 149 11.15 -17.10 11.67
C ARG A 149 10.95 -15.94 12.63
N LEU A 150 11.22 -14.73 12.14
CA LEU A 150 11.13 -13.49 12.90
C LEU A 150 12.01 -13.49 14.16
N GLY A 151 13.19 -14.11 14.06
CA GLY A 151 14.22 -14.12 15.12
C GLY A 151 14.04 -15.20 16.19
N GLU A 152 13.01 -16.04 16.08
CA GLU A 152 12.72 -17.09 17.06
C GLU A 152 12.37 -18.41 16.32
N PRO A 153 12.50 -19.58 16.98
CA PRO A 153 12.23 -20.87 16.35
C PRO A 153 10.78 -21.04 15.89
N GLY A 154 10.58 -21.57 14.68
CA GLY A 154 9.26 -21.95 14.15
C GLY A 154 8.47 -20.81 13.54
N ASP A 155 7.41 -21.15 12.80
CA ASP A 155 6.60 -20.19 12.07
C ASP A 155 5.61 -19.43 12.96
N VAL A 156 5.40 -18.18 12.59
CA VAL A 156 4.32 -17.34 13.10
C VAL A 156 3.17 -17.40 12.11
N ILE A 157 2.02 -17.89 12.56
CA ILE A 157 0.84 -18.14 11.73
C ILE A 157 -0.26 -17.12 12.01
N ILE A 158 -1.00 -16.77 10.96
CA ILE A 158 -2.21 -15.95 11.04
C ILE A 158 -3.39 -16.91 10.94
N PHE A 159 -4.28 -16.90 11.92
CA PHE A 159 -5.42 -17.80 11.94
C PHE A 159 -6.69 -17.13 12.44
N VAL A 160 -7.84 -17.71 12.09
CA VAL A 160 -9.16 -17.29 12.57
C VAL A 160 -9.53 -18.12 13.81
N PRO A 161 -9.68 -17.51 15.00
CA PRO A 161 -10.03 -18.23 16.22
C PRO A 161 -11.33 -19.03 16.05
N ASN A 162 -11.30 -20.31 16.41
CA ASN A 162 -12.43 -21.25 16.32
C ASN A 162 -13.07 -21.39 14.92
N GLY A 163 -12.37 -20.94 13.87
CA GLY A 163 -12.92 -20.86 12.51
C GLY A 163 -14.08 -19.86 12.36
N ASP A 164 -14.30 -18.99 13.35
CA ASP A 164 -15.38 -18.00 13.31
C ASP A 164 -14.92 -16.72 12.61
N SER A 165 -15.39 -16.51 11.38
CA SER A 165 -15.04 -15.34 10.56
C SER A 165 -15.47 -13.99 11.14
N THR A 166 -16.30 -13.97 12.20
CA THR A 166 -16.66 -12.75 12.92
C THR A 166 -15.59 -12.32 13.93
N GLN A 167 -14.68 -13.21 14.29
CA GLN A 167 -13.56 -12.92 15.18
C GLN A 167 -12.37 -12.32 14.42
N THR A 168 -11.63 -11.45 15.09
CA THR A 168 -10.43 -10.84 14.53
C THR A 168 -9.35 -11.91 14.33
N PRO A 169 -8.75 -12.02 13.12
CA PRO A 169 -7.62 -12.91 12.88
C PRO A 169 -6.46 -12.60 13.84
N THR A 170 -5.85 -13.65 14.39
CA THR A 170 -4.77 -13.53 15.36
C THR A 170 -3.46 -14.04 14.77
N ILE A 171 -2.36 -13.37 15.13
CA ILE A 171 -1.00 -13.67 14.63
C ILE A 171 -0.19 -14.21 15.81
N HIS A 172 0.03 -15.53 15.89
CA HIS A 172 0.81 -16.13 16.98
C HIS A 172 1.70 -17.28 16.48
N ARG A 173 2.68 -17.67 17.30
CA ARG A 173 3.62 -18.74 16.96
C ARG A 173 2.99 -20.12 17.15
N ALA A 174 3.16 -20.99 16.16
CA ALA A 174 2.77 -22.40 16.26
C ALA A 174 3.78 -23.12 17.17
N GLN A 175 3.37 -23.55 18.36
CA GLN A 175 4.29 -24.13 19.34
C GLN A 175 4.54 -25.61 19.05
N PHE A 176 3.46 -26.37 18.85
CA PHE A 176 3.51 -27.79 18.50
C PHE A 176 2.20 -28.24 17.84
N ARG A 177 2.26 -29.37 17.14
CA ARG A 177 1.11 -30.04 16.51
C ARG A 177 0.53 -31.07 17.47
N VAL A 178 -0.80 -31.18 17.50
CA VAL A 178 -1.53 -32.20 18.25
C VAL A 178 -2.47 -32.97 17.33
N GLU A 179 -2.74 -34.21 17.70
CA GLU A 179 -3.71 -35.09 17.04
C GLU A 179 -5.02 -35.18 17.81
N ARG A 180 -6.12 -35.49 17.14
CA ARG A 180 -7.44 -35.68 17.75
C ARG A 180 -7.37 -36.71 18.87
N GLY A 181 -7.91 -36.34 20.03
CA GLY A 181 -7.91 -37.14 21.24
C GLY A 181 -6.60 -37.06 22.03
N GLU A 182 -5.59 -36.32 21.56
CA GLU A 182 -4.35 -36.14 22.30
C GLU A 182 -4.58 -35.30 23.55
N ARG A 183 -4.11 -35.83 24.68
CA ARG A 183 -4.03 -35.14 25.96
C ARG A 183 -2.78 -34.27 26.01
N TRP A 184 -2.79 -33.23 25.18
CA TRP A 184 -1.60 -32.44 24.86
C TRP A 184 -1.02 -31.67 26.05
N VAL A 185 -1.84 -31.39 27.07
CA VAL A 185 -1.40 -30.77 28.32
C VAL A 185 -0.39 -31.66 29.04
N GLU A 186 -0.61 -32.97 29.04
CA GLU A 186 0.26 -33.93 29.71
C GLU A 186 1.41 -34.42 28.84
N THR A 187 1.28 -34.36 27.51
CA THR A 187 2.30 -34.90 26.59
C THR A 187 3.29 -33.88 26.07
N LYS A 188 2.87 -32.63 25.83
CA LYS A 188 3.65 -31.64 25.07
C LYS A 188 3.70 -30.24 25.67
N ALA A 189 2.68 -29.85 26.44
CA ALA A 189 2.61 -28.49 26.98
C ALA A 189 3.75 -28.21 27.96
N ASP A 190 4.26 -26.98 27.92
CA ASP A 190 5.15 -26.46 28.94
C ASP A 190 4.31 -26.01 30.15
N PRO A 191 4.53 -26.58 31.36
CA PRO A 191 3.78 -26.21 32.55
C PRO A 191 3.83 -24.70 32.89
N ALA A 192 4.88 -24.00 32.47
CA ALA A 192 5.02 -22.55 32.68
C ALA A 192 3.93 -21.73 31.97
N TYR A 193 3.35 -22.25 30.88
CA TYR A 193 2.34 -21.56 30.06
C TYR A 193 0.92 -22.10 30.27
N MET A 194 0.72 -22.90 31.32
CA MET A 194 -0.57 -23.54 31.61
C MET A 194 -1.38 -22.82 32.71
N ASN A 195 -0.83 -21.81 33.39
CA ASN A 195 -1.52 -21.14 34.52
C ASN A 195 -2.12 -22.12 35.56
N GLY A 196 -1.50 -23.29 35.73
CA GLY A 196 -1.99 -24.36 36.60
C GLY A 196 -3.20 -25.15 36.07
N ALA A 197 -3.69 -24.87 34.87
CA ALA A 197 -4.78 -25.60 34.23
C ALA A 197 -4.35 -27.02 33.84
N THR A 198 -5.26 -27.97 34.00
CA THR A 198 -5.10 -29.35 33.58
C THR A 198 -5.99 -29.65 32.38
N CYS A 199 -5.79 -30.80 31.75
CA CYS A 199 -6.61 -31.20 30.60
C CYS A 199 -8.12 -31.24 30.93
N THR A 200 -8.50 -31.53 32.17
CA THR A 200 -9.93 -31.54 32.58
C THR A 200 -10.54 -30.14 32.68
N ASP A 201 -9.73 -29.10 32.73
CA ASP A 201 -10.19 -27.71 32.84
C ASP A 201 -10.39 -27.05 31.46
N LEU A 202 -9.94 -27.71 30.38
CA LEU A 202 -9.83 -27.11 29.05
C LEU A 202 -10.75 -27.81 28.04
N ALA A 203 -11.58 -27.04 27.35
CA ALA A 203 -12.41 -27.56 26.25
C ALA A 203 -11.58 -28.04 25.04
N SER A 204 -10.33 -27.57 24.95
CA SER A 204 -9.37 -27.97 23.93
C SER A 204 -8.59 -29.24 24.29
N CYS A 205 -8.84 -29.87 25.45
CA CYS A 205 -8.16 -31.07 25.90
C CYS A 205 -9.14 -32.14 26.44
N PRO A 206 -9.12 -33.39 25.94
CA PRO A 206 -8.34 -33.88 24.81
C PRO A 206 -8.62 -33.10 23.52
N ALA A 207 -7.63 -33.03 22.62
CA ALA A 207 -7.74 -32.25 21.40
C ALA A 207 -8.97 -32.67 20.57
N PRO A 208 -9.89 -31.74 20.23
CA PRO A 208 -11.13 -32.11 19.51
C PRO A 208 -10.88 -32.53 18.06
N HIS A 209 -9.76 -32.09 17.48
CA HIS A 209 -9.32 -32.41 16.13
C HIS A 209 -7.80 -32.18 16.03
N ASP A 210 -7.23 -32.57 14.90
CA ASP A 210 -5.82 -32.33 14.62
C ASP A 210 -5.60 -30.82 14.40
N GLY A 211 -4.47 -30.30 14.86
CA GLY A 211 -4.16 -28.89 14.69
C GLY A 211 -3.00 -28.44 15.57
N PHE A 212 -2.87 -27.13 15.74
CA PHE A 212 -1.75 -26.50 16.41
C PHE A 212 -2.17 -25.90 17.74
N VAL A 213 -1.29 -26.05 18.74
CA VAL A 213 -1.32 -25.22 19.95
C VAL A 213 -0.47 -24.00 19.66
N THR A 214 -1.02 -22.83 19.93
CA THR A 214 -0.43 -21.54 19.56
C THR A 214 -0.22 -20.67 20.79
N LYS A 215 0.74 -19.74 20.69
CA LYS A 215 1.02 -18.78 21.75
C LYS A 215 1.67 -17.54 21.15
N GLY A 216 1.21 -16.37 21.58
CA GLY A 216 1.92 -15.11 21.35
C GLY A 216 3.25 -15.09 22.09
N ASP A 217 4.32 -14.64 21.45
CA ASP A 217 5.68 -14.67 22.01
C ASP A 217 5.75 -13.95 23.38
N ALA A 218 5.05 -12.83 23.53
CA ALA A 218 4.93 -12.05 24.77
C ALA A 218 3.81 -12.52 25.71
N ASN A 219 2.94 -13.45 25.29
CA ASN A 219 1.82 -13.89 26.12
C ASN A 219 2.29 -14.79 27.29
N PRO A 220 1.63 -14.76 28.46
CA PRO A 220 2.03 -15.59 29.60
C PRO A 220 1.55 -17.05 29.49
N ALA A 221 0.63 -17.38 28.59
CA ALA A 221 0.05 -18.70 28.45
C ALA A 221 -0.35 -19.01 27.00
N TYR A 222 -0.70 -20.26 26.72
CA TYR A 222 -1.19 -20.69 25.41
C TYR A 222 -2.56 -20.07 25.09
N ASP A 223 -2.84 -19.90 23.79
CA ASP A 223 -4.11 -19.38 23.30
C ASP A 223 -5.30 -20.30 23.58
N GLN A 224 -5.00 -21.56 23.93
CA GLN A 224 -5.97 -22.60 24.24
C GLN A 224 -6.59 -22.49 25.64
N LEU A 225 -6.10 -21.56 26.46
CA LEU A 225 -6.59 -21.35 27.82
C LEU A 225 -7.70 -20.28 27.86
N PRO A 226 -8.71 -20.43 28.73
CA PRO A 226 -9.72 -19.39 28.94
C PRO A 226 -9.07 -18.08 29.40
N ARG A 227 -9.55 -16.95 28.88
CA ARG A 227 -9.04 -15.60 29.22
C ARG A 227 -7.55 -15.42 28.94
N SER A 228 -7.01 -16.13 27.95
CA SER A 228 -5.62 -16.01 27.53
C SER A 228 -5.47 -15.94 26.02
N GLY A 229 -4.58 -15.04 25.57
CA GLY A 229 -4.19 -14.93 24.18
C GLY A 229 -5.38 -14.78 23.24
N ALA A 230 -5.50 -15.70 22.28
CA ALA A 230 -6.56 -15.70 21.27
C ALA A 230 -7.87 -16.39 21.71
N GLU A 231 -7.93 -16.98 22.91
CA GLU A 231 -9.08 -17.73 23.45
C GLU A 231 -9.74 -18.68 22.41
N THR A 232 -8.95 -19.62 21.90
CA THR A 232 -9.38 -20.53 20.84
C THR A 232 -9.21 -21.99 21.25
N THR A 233 -9.88 -22.91 20.57
CA THR A 233 -9.53 -24.33 20.67
C THR A 233 -8.20 -24.63 19.96
N VAL A 234 -7.87 -25.91 19.77
CA VAL A 234 -6.74 -26.32 18.90
C VAL A 234 -6.93 -25.68 17.52
N VAL A 235 -5.91 -25.02 16.98
CA VAL A 235 -6.03 -24.29 15.70
C VAL A 235 -5.95 -25.29 14.54
N SER A 236 -7.06 -25.49 13.84
CA SER A 236 -7.07 -26.33 12.62
C SER A 236 -6.17 -25.71 11.54
N ALA A 237 -5.51 -26.55 10.74
CA ALA A 237 -4.72 -26.07 9.61
C ALA A 237 -5.57 -25.27 8.61
N GLU A 238 -6.85 -25.62 8.45
CA GLU A 238 -7.77 -24.94 7.55
C GLU A 238 -8.18 -23.53 8.04
N TRP A 239 -7.93 -23.20 9.31
CA TRP A 239 -8.20 -21.86 9.85
C TRP A 239 -6.99 -20.94 9.73
N VAL A 240 -5.84 -21.48 9.31
CA VAL A 240 -4.63 -20.71 9.04
C VAL A 240 -4.80 -20.01 7.69
N THR A 241 -4.77 -18.68 7.71
CA THR A 241 -4.89 -17.85 6.51
C THR A 241 -3.53 -17.49 5.90
N GLY A 242 -2.44 -17.82 6.60
CA GLY A 242 -1.07 -17.67 6.10
C GLY A 242 -0.02 -17.64 7.21
N LYS A 243 1.23 -17.44 6.80
CA LYS A 243 2.42 -17.37 7.64
C LYS A 243 3.07 -15.99 7.52
N ALA A 244 3.47 -15.42 8.65
CA ALA A 244 4.23 -14.19 8.70
C ALA A 244 5.67 -14.44 8.25
N MET A 245 6.09 -13.75 7.18
CA MET A 245 7.37 -14.01 6.51
C MET A 245 8.46 -13.04 6.92
N VAL A 246 8.15 -11.74 6.80
CA VAL A 246 9.09 -10.63 7.00
C VAL A 246 8.32 -9.46 7.60
N ARG A 247 8.94 -8.76 8.55
CA ARG A 247 8.42 -7.52 9.14
C ARG A 247 9.14 -6.29 8.57
N VAL A 248 8.40 -5.20 8.43
CA VAL A 248 8.89 -3.87 8.10
C VAL A 248 8.51 -2.94 9.25
N PRO A 249 9.49 -2.47 10.05
CA PRO A 249 9.23 -1.60 11.18
C PRO A 249 8.55 -0.29 10.79
N TRP A 250 7.67 0.23 11.65
CA TRP A 250 7.09 1.58 11.58
C TRP A 250 6.23 1.93 10.34
N VAL A 251 6.07 1.01 9.39
CA VAL A 251 5.28 1.23 8.17
C VAL A 251 3.79 0.89 8.37
N GLY A 252 3.44 0.04 9.34
CA GLY A 252 2.05 -0.34 9.62
C GLY A 252 1.18 0.82 10.10
N GLY A 253 1.76 1.82 10.78
CA GLY A 253 1.06 3.05 11.17
C GLY A 253 0.52 3.86 9.98
N ILE A 254 1.17 3.77 8.81
CA ILE A 254 0.72 4.41 7.57
C ILE A 254 -0.57 3.75 7.08
N ARG A 255 -0.70 2.42 7.21
CA ARG A 255 -1.92 1.69 6.85
C ARG A 255 -3.09 2.01 7.79
N LEU A 256 -2.87 2.09 9.10
CA LEU A 256 -3.92 2.49 10.06
C LEU A 256 -4.47 3.88 9.75
N THR A 257 -3.61 4.78 9.26
CA THR A 257 -4.04 6.10 8.78
C THR A 257 -4.89 6.00 7.51
N ILE A 258 -4.54 5.10 6.57
CA ILE A 258 -5.31 4.86 5.34
C ILE A 258 -6.68 4.22 5.61
N ASP A 259 -6.77 3.27 6.54
CA ASP A 259 -8.05 2.66 6.93
C ASP A 259 -8.93 3.65 7.73
N SER A 260 -8.32 4.56 8.50
CA SER A 260 -9.02 5.72 9.09
C SER A 260 -9.50 6.72 8.03
N ILE A 261 -8.74 6.90 6.94
CA ILE A 261 -9.18 7.73 5.80
C ILE A 261 -10.34 7.05 5.06
N ARG A 262 -10.40 5.71 4.98
CA ARG A 262 -11.55 4.98 4.41
C ARG A 262 -12.83 5.14 5.23
N SER A 263 -12.74 5.26 6.56
CA SER A 263 -13.93 5.48 7.41
C SER A 263 -14.41 6.93 7.39
N ILE A 264 -13.53 7.90 7.10
CA ILE A 264 -13.83 9.33 7.03
C ILE A 264 -14.25 9.78 5.62
N VAL A 265 -13.71 9.15 4.57
CA VAL A 265 -13.95 9.54 3.18
C VAL A 265 -14.91 8.55 2.53
N GLY A 266 -16.20 8.86 2.66
CA GLY A 266 -17.20 8.31 1.75
C GLY A 266 -16.77 8.52 0.30
N SER A 267 -16.91 7.45 -0.50
CA SER A 267 -16.70 7.36 -1.95
C SER A 267 -16.50 8.71 -2.68
N GLY A 268 -15.24 9.08 -2.95
CA GLY A 268 -14.90 10.27 -3.74
C GLY A 268 -13.42 10.30 -4.21
N PRO A 269 -13.11 10.92 -5.36
CA PRO A 269 -11.88 10.66 -6.13
C PRO A 269 -10.72 11.58 -5.72
N ILE A 270 -10.27 11.52 -4.47
CA ILE A 270 -9.06 12.22 -4.02
C ILE A 270 -8.22 11.27 -3.16
N VAL A 271 -7.70 10.20 -3.77
CA VAL A 271 -6.72 9.32 -3.12
C VAL A 271 -5.29 9.62 -3.60
N VAL A 272 -5.11 10.31 -4.73
CA VAL A 272 -3.78 10.46 -5.35
C VAL A 272 -2.93 11.59 -4.73
N ALA A 273 -3.54 12.62 -4.13
CA ALA A 273 -2.78 13.76 -3.59
C ALA A 273 -2.07 13.45 -2.25
N ALA A 274 -2.66 12.61 -1.38
CA ALA A 274 -2.16 12.40 -0.02
C ALA A 274 -0.92 11.51 0.07
N VAL A 275 -0.77 10.53 -0.83
CA VAL A 275 0.39 9.62 -0.86
C VAL A 275 1.68 10.39 -1.21
N GLY A 276 1.59 11.36 -2.13
CA GLY A 276 2.73 12.19 -2.52
C GLY A 276 3.16 13.18 -1.43
N THR A 277 2.23 13.78 -0.70
CA THR A 277 2.57 14.73 0.37
C THR A 277 3.15 14.05 1.59
N ALA A 278 2.66 12.85 1.94
CA ALA A 278 3.22 12.05 3.03
C ALA A 278 4.67 11.61 2.74
N LEU A 279 4.96 11.17 1.50
CA LEU A 279 6.33 10.82 1.08
C LEU A 279 7.27 12.03 1.06
N ALA A 280 6.78 13.22 0.68
CA ALA A 280 7.57 14.45 0.69
C ALA A 280 7.91 14.93 2.10
N LEU A 281 6.99 14.78 3.07
CA LEU A 281 7.22 15.15 4.47
C LEU A 281 8.19 14.19 5.17
N VAL A 282 8.15 12.89 4.84
CA VAL A 282 9.11 11.90 5.35
C VAL A 282 10.51 12.14 4.78
N TRP A 283 10.64 12.49 3.49
CA TRP A 283 11.91 12.89 2.90
C TRP A 283 12.49 14.18 3.53
N TYR A 284 11.63 15.16 3.83
CA TYR A 284 12.07 16.41 4.48
C TYR A 284 12.50 16.19 5.94
N GLY A 285 11.81 15.31 6.68
CA GLY A 285 12.18 14.94 8.04
C GLY A 285 13.49 14.13 8.14
N ALA A 286 13.73 13.22 7.20
CA ALA A 286 14.96 12.42 7.16
C ALA A 286 16.20 13.26 6.82
N ILE A 287 16.06 14.30 5.99
CA ILE A 287 17.19 15.19 5.61
C ILE A 287 17.47 16.25 6.70
N ALA A 288 16.46 16.63 7.50
CA ALA A 288 16.62 17.64 8.56
C ALA A 288 17.29 17.08 9.83
N GLY A 289 17.32 15.77 10.03
CA GLY A 289 17.92 15.12 11.22
C GLY A 289 19.45 14.99 11.23
N GLU A 290 20.12 15.26 10.11
CA GLU A 290 21.60 15.14 9.97
C GLU A 290 22.34 16.48 10.09
N ARG A 291 21.67 17.54 10.56
CA ARG A 291 22.31 18.81 10.89
C ARG A 291 21.86 19.33 12.24
N ASP A 292 22.52 18.87 13.29
CA ASP A 292 23.09 19.81 14.25
C ASP A 292 24.36 19.21 14.89
N PRO A 293 25.38 20.05 15.20
CA PRO A 293 26.78 19.69 15.41
C PRO A 293 27.11 19.06 16.77
#